data_AF-A0A928Y5G3-F1
#
_entry.id   AF-A0A928Y5G3-F1
#
_cell.length_a   1.000
_cell.length_b   1.000
_cell.length_c   1.000
_cell.angle_alpha   90.00
_cell.angle_beta   90.00
_cell.angle_gamma   90.00
#
_symmetry.space_group_name_H-M   'P 1'
#
loop_
_entity.id
_entity.type
_entity.pdbx_description
1 polymer ?
#
loop_
_entity_poly.entity_id
_entity_poly.type
_entity_poly.pdbx_seq_one_letter_code
_entity_poly.pdbx_strand_id
1 'polypeptide(L)'
;MRVGRSIAGVVVAVCGAAFAQTAIVPDGPRIPSLPEAAFERIDQALRERAASADSADAHFVRGLQVTMDPAARIADYAEAYRREPAEILFLASLADACMLRAIPTWAECAALDPISRWAARDATNARPRMLLAERARGRGDLAGMREHLAHAAGLPRFDSYRARGGAAVWRVLAGIPAIAAEPEAPFAAVAIGAARADIATVESALVCRRDAPGMTPDAGDACRQVARTMADRADTFEARRVGLAILWSWTDDPAARARLAAERNALEATGLACRRAELAMIEGLNRDAGSRAAARAIETGALEDALSLDEPSACAKLVARAKEARFLP
;
A
#
# COMPACT_ATOMS: atom_id res chain seq x y z
N MET A 1 40.01 14.65 -16.47
CA MET A 1 38.57 14.56 -16.81
C MET A 1 38.27 13.16 -17.35
N ARG A 2 37.28 12.45 -16.77
CA ARG A 2 36.38 11.47 -17.43
C ARG A 2 35.38 10.97 -16.38
N VAL A 3 34.18 11.56 -16.35
CA VAL A 3 33.11 11.18 -15.41
C VAL A 3 32.33 9.99 -15.99
N GLY A 4 32.33 8.86 -15.29
CA GLY A 4 31.84 7.58 -15.78
C GLY A 4 30.40 7.21 -15.38
N ARG A 5 29.41 7.94 -15.91
CA ARG A 5 27.96 7.55 -15.96
C ARG A 5 27.38 6.86 -14.71
N SER A 6 27.14 7.63 -13.65
CA SER A 6 26.39 7.19 -12.45
C SER A 6 24.86 7.39 -12.57
N ILE A 7 24.26 7.10 -13.74
CA ILE A 7 22.84 7.44 -14.04
C ILE A 7 22.13 6.25 -14.71
N ALA A 8 21.93 5.16 -13.95
CA ALA A 8 21.27 3.94 -14.43
C ALA A 8 20.65 3.09 -13.30
N GLY A 9 20.19 3.71 -12.20
CA GLY A 9 19.86 2.99 -10.95
C GLY A 9 18.64 3.52 -10.20
N VAL A 10 17.49 3.71 -10.88
CA VAL A 10 16.23 4.21 -10.26
C VAL A 10 14.98 3.56 -10.89
N VAL A 11 14.92 2.21 -11.00
CA VAL A 11 13.77 1.51 -11.62
C VAL A 11 13.49 0.13 -10.98
N VAL A 12 12.89 0.07 -9.78
CA VAL A 12 12.24 -1.08 -9.05
C VAL A 12 11.50 -0.47 -7.82
N ALA A 13 10.39 -0.91 -7.18
CA ALA A 13 9.47 -2.07 -7.21
C ALA A 13 8.03 -1.62 -6.85
N VAL A 14 6.97 -1.78 -7.67
CA VAL A 14 5.62 -1.20 -7.31
C VAL A 14 4.29 -1.95 -7.69
N CYS A 15 4.21 -3.04 -8.49
CA CYS A 15 2.89 -3.71 -8.75
C CYS A 15 2.32 -4.60 -7.61
N GLY A 16 3.15 -5.12 -6.73
CA GLY A 16 2.85 -6.28 -5.88
C GLY A 16 2.05 -6.08 -4.59
N ALA A 17 1.25 -5.03 -4.44
CA ALA A 17 0.29 -4.98 -3.31
C ALA A 17 -0.85 -6.02 -3.44
N ALA A 18 -0.97 -6.66 -4.61
CA ALA A 18 -1.78 -7.84 -4.86
C ALA A 18 -1.27 -9.11 -4.12
N PHE A 19 0.01 -9.20 -3.73
CA PHE A 19 0.57 -10.36 -3.00
C PHE A 19 0.14 -10.38 -1.52
N ALA A 20 0.18 -9.22 -0.85
CA ALA A 20 0.01 -9.09 0.61
C ALA A 20 -1.39 -9.51 1.12
N GLN A 21 -2.38 -9.62 0.23
CA GLN A 21 -3.77 -9.97 0.57
C GLN A 21 -3.97 -11.43 1.00
N THR A 22 -2.94 -12.27 0.93
CA THR A 22 -3.01 -13.71 1.23
C THR A 22 -2.92 -14.05 2.72
N ALA A 23 -2.65 -13.08 3.60
CA ALA A 23 -2.53 -13.32 5.05
C ALA A 23 -3.87 -13.63 5.75
N ILE A 24 -5.02 -13.22 5.20
CA ILE A 24 -6.35 -13.38 5.83
C ILE A 24 -7.44 -13.76 4.82
N VAL A 25 -7.19 -14.79 3.99
CA VAL A 25 -8.25 -15.52 3.26
C VAL A 25 -8.01 -17.02 3.49
N PRO A 26 -8.89 -17.75 4.22
CA PRO A 26 -8.60 -19.12 4.67
C PRO A 26 -8.26 -20.11 3.55
N ASP A 27 -8.96 -20.01 2.41
CA ASP A 27 -8.85 -20.93 1.27
C ASP A 27 -8.39 -20.21 -0.02
N GLY A 28 -7.67 -19.09 0.12
CA GLY A 28 -6.97 -18.46 -1.01
C GLY A 28 -5.77 -19.32 -1.43
N PRO A 29 -5.48 -19.48 -2.75
CA PRO A 29 -4.27 -20.18 -3.17
C PRO A 29 -3.03 -19.45 -2.65
N ARG A 30 -2.28 -20.12 -1.75
CA ARG A 30 -0.97 -19.65 -1.26
C ARG A 30 -0.05 -19.40 -2.46
N ILE A 31 0.71 -18.30 -2.43
CA ILE A 31 1.51 -17.80 -3.54
C ILE A 31 2.45 -18.91 -4.07
N PRO A 32 2.26 -19.43 -5.30
CA PRO A 32 3.06 -20.54 -5.81
C PRO A 32 3.83 -20.14 -7.08
N SER A 33 4.95 -19.43 -6.93
CA SER A 33 5.99 -19.36 -7.99
C SER A 33 7.35 -18.88 -7.50
N LEU A 34 7.42 -17.99 -6.51
CA LEU A 34 8.67 -17.73 -5.79
C LEU A 34 9.06 -19.02 -5.06
N PRO A 35 10.29 -19.56 -5.26
CA PRO A 35 10.81 -20.60 -4.39
C PRO A 35 10.85 -20.06 -2.96
N GLU A 36 10.27 -20.78 -2.00
CA GLU A 36 10.15 -20.34 -0.60
C GLU A 36 11.53 -19.95 -0.04
N ALA A 37 12.52 -20.82 -0.23
CA ALA A 37 13.93 -20.59 0.13
C ALA A 37 14.64 -19.45 -0.65
N ALA A 38 14.06 -18.92 -1.73
CA ALA A 38 14.54 -17.69 -2.38
C ALA A 38 13.97 -16.46 -1.69
N PHE A 39 12.67 -16.42 -1.45
CA PHE A 39 12.04 -15.33 -0.69
C PHE A 39 12.60 -15.21 0.73
N GLU A 40 12.77 -16.34 1.44
CA GLU A 40 13.41 -16.38 2.76
C GLU A 40 14.85 -15.82 2.73
N ARG A 41 15.66 -16.19 1.73
CA ARG A 41 17.02 -15.67 1.56
C ARG A 41 17.02 -14.16 1.33
N ILE A 42 16.12 -13.66 0.49
CA ILE A 42 16.01 -12.24 0.15
C ILE A 42 15.56 -11.42 1.37
N ASP A 43 14.55 -11.86 2.12
CA ASP A 43 14.11 -11.18 3.34
C ASP A 43 15.16 -11.29 4.46
N GLN A 44 15.84 -12.43 4.64
CA GLN A 44 16.92 -12.54 5.63
C GLN A 44 18.06 -11.57 5.32
N ALA A 45 18.52 -11.50 4.07
CA ALA A 45 19.53 -10.53 3.65
C ALA A 45 19.05 -9.08 3.80
N LEU A 46 17.75 -8.82 3.57
CA LEU A 46 17.13 -7.52 3.83
C LEU A 46 17.15 -7.16 5.32
N ARG A 47 16.80 -8.09 6.22
CA ARG A 47 16.86 -7.90 7.68
C ARG A 47 18.28 -7.53 8.12
N GLU A 48 19.27 -8.31 7.70
CA GLU A 48 20.69 -8.05 8.00
C GLU A 48 21.17 -6.70 7.47
N ARG A 49 20.76 -6.33 6.24
CA ARG A 49 21.11 -5.05 5.64
C ARG A 49 20.40 -3.87 6.32
N ALA A 50 19.13 -4.01 6.69
CA ALA A 50 18.35 -2.98 7.36
C ALA A 50 18.78 -2.78 8.83
N ALA A 51 19.20 -3.85 9.52
CA ALA A 51 19.79 -3.78 10.86
C ALA A 51 21.15 -3.06 10.89
N SER A 52 21.91 -3.11 9.79
CA SER A 52 23.24 -2.50 9.65
C SER A 52 23.27 -1.16 8.90
N ALA A 53 22.12 -0.67 8.43
CA ALA A 53 22.01 0.56 7.64
C ALA A 53 21.32 1.70 8.38
N ASP A 54 21.87 2.91 8.23
CA ASP A 54 21.39 4.14 8.85
C ASP A 54 20.76 5.11 7.82
N SER A 55 20.12 4.58 6.78
CA SER A 55 19.37 5.35 5.77
C SER A 55 17.88 5.39 6.07
N ALA A 56 17.16 6.43 5.62
CA ALA A 56 15.72 6.56 5.84
C ALA A 56 14.93 5.32 5.37
N ASP A 57 15.30 4.77 4.20
CA ASP A 57 14.77 3.49 3.69
C ASP A 57 15.01 2.31 4.65
N ALA A 58 16.21 2.19 5.25
CA ALA A 58 16.52 1.09 6.16
C ALA A 58 15.73 1.18 7.47
N HIS A 59 15.58 2.39 8.01
CA HIS A 59 14.68 2.66 9.14
C HIS A 59 13.23 2.29 8.78
N PHE A 60 12.74 2.65 7.60
CA PHE A 60 11.41 2.24 7.10
C PHE A 60 11.28 0.70 6.96
N VAL A 61 12.29 0.02 6.41
CA VAL A 61 12.29 -1.45 6.25
C VAL A 61 12.21 -2.18 7.59
N ARG A 62 12.94 -1.73 8.62
CA ARG A 62 12.79 -2.33 9.96
C ARG A 62 11.39 -2.11 10.53
N GLY A 63 10.80 -0.93 10.32
CA GLY A 63 9.39 -0.67 10.66
C GLY A 63 8.39 -1.62 9.97
N LEU A 64 8.67 -2.10 8.75
CA LEU A 64 7.90 -3.16 8.09
C LEU A 64 8.12 -4.53 8.76
N GLN A 65 9.38 -4.88 9.05
CA GLN A 65 9.79 -6.19 9.55
C GLN A 65 9.47 -6.43 11.03
N VAL A 66 9.35 -5.36 11.83
CA VAL A 66 8.92 -5.42 13.24
C VAL A 66 7.41 -5.66 13.28
N THR A 67 7.00 -6.94 13.29
CA THR A 67 5.59 -7.37 13.30
C THR A 67 4.94 -7.35 14.68
N MET A 68 5.70 -7.66 15.75
CA MET A 68 5.17 -7.92 17.10
C MET A 68 5.33 -6.76 18.11
N ASP A 69 6.19 -5.76 17.84
CA ASP A 69 6.44 -4.62 18.73
C ASP A 69 5.96 -3.30 18.09
N PRO A 70 4.82 -2.74 18.53
CA PRO A 70 4.35 -1.44 18.06
C PRO A 70 5.30 -0.27 18.35
N ALA A 71 6.03 -0.29 19.47
CA ALA A 71 6.89 0.81 19.89
C ALA A 71 8.13 0.90 19.00
N ALA A 72 8.83 -0.23 18.81
CA ALA A 72 9.97 -0.29 17.90
C ALA A 72 9.59 0.08 16.46
N ARG A 73 8.44 -0.42 15.96
CA ARG A 73 7.89 -0.02 14.64
C ARG A 73 7.68 1.49 14.52
N ILE A 74 7.10 2.11 15.55
CA ILE A 74 6.82 3.55 15.56
C ILE A 74 8.12 4.37 15.62
N ALA A 75 9.10 3.94 16.42
CA ALA A 75 10.41 4.56 16.49
C ALA A 75 11.17 4.50 15.14
N ASP A 76 11.18 3.34 14.48
CA ASP A 76 11.78 3.12 13.16
C ASP A 76 11.13 4.02 12.09
N TYR A 77 9.79 4.05 11.99
CA TYR A 77 9.11 4.97 11.05
C TYR A 77 9.32 6.45 11.40
N ALA A 78 9.47 6.79 12.69
CA ALA A 78 9.78 8.16 13.13
C ALA A 78 11.21 8.58 12.77
N GLU A 79 12.18 7.67 12.82
CA GLU A 79 13.57 7.92 12.40
C GLU A 79 13.66 8.03 10.87
N ALA A 80 12.94 7.18 10.12
CA ALA A 80 12.80 7.31 8.66
C ALA A 80 12.25 8.69 8.26
N TYR A 81 11.14 9.12 8.86
CA TYR A 81 10.56 10.45 8.62
C TYR A 81 11.45 11.61 9.07
N ARG A 82 12.19 11.47 10.18
CA ARG A 82 13.12 12.52 10.64
C ARG A 82 14.35 12.67 9.74
N ARG A 83 14.79 11.62 9.06
CA ARG A 83 15.88 11.66 8.07
C ARG A 83 15.43 12.19 6.72
N GLU A 84 14.25 11.78 6.26
CA GLU A 84 13.69 12.24 4.98
C GLU A 84 12.27 12.80 5.15
N PRO A 85 12.11 13.99 5.75
CA PRO A 85 10.80 14.60 5.98
C PRO A 85 10.09 15.02 4.69
N ALA A 86 10.80 14.95 3.56
CA ALA A 86 10.28 15.14 2.21
C ALA A 86 9.55 13.90 1.66
N GLU A 87 9.84 12.68 2.12
CA GLU A 87 9.09 11.51 1.66
C GLU A 87 7.75 11.41 2.40
N ILE A 88 6.67 11.28 1.63
CA ILE A 88 5.30 11.20 2.14
C ILE A 88 4.95 9.76 2.58
N LEU A 89 5.59 8.73 1.99
CA LEU A 89 5.50 7.33 2.41
C LEU A 89 5.87 7.16 3.90
N PHE A 90 6.96 7.76 4.36
CA PHE A 90 7.40 7.61 5.76
C PHE A 90 6.45 8.31 6.73
N LEU A 91 5.99 9.53 6.40
CA LEU A 91 4.97 10.24 7.18
C LEU A 91 3.64 9.47 7.24
N ALA A 92 3.19 8.89 6.12
CA ALA A 92 1.97 8.08 6.05
C ALA A 92 2.09 6.75 6.82
N SER A 93 3.27 6.12 6.81
CA SER A 93 3.53 4.86 7.54
C SER A 93 3.58 5.09 9.05
N LEU A 94 4.20 6.19 9.48
CA LEU A 94 4.16 6.65 10.87
C LEU A 94 2.72 7.04 11.28
N ALA A 95 1.97 7.71 10.40
CA ALA A 95 0.58 8.11 10.65
C ALA A 95 -0.35 6.90 10.88
N ASP A 96 -0.27 5.86 10.05
CA ASP A 96 -1.02 4.61 10.25
C ASP A 96 -0.59 3.92 11.56
N ALA A 97 0.72 3.77 11.79
CA ALA A 97 1.23 3.09 12.99
C ALA A 97 0.80 3.80 14.28
N CYS A 98 0.74 5.13 14.28
CA CYS A 98 0.27 5.96 15.39
C CYS A 98 -1.26 5.91 15.65
N MET A 99 -2.03 5.14 14.89
CA MET A 99 -3.41 4.78 15.26
C MET A 99 -3.49 3.65 16.29
N LEU A 100 -2.40 2.89 16.50
CA LEU A 100 -2.32 1.85 17.53
C LEU A 100 -2.39 2.48 18.93
N ARG A 101 -3.60 2.50 19.49
CA ARG A 101 -3.94 3.18 20.75
C ARG A 101 -3.12 2.61 21.92
N ALA A 102 -2.47 3.51 22.67
CA ALA A 102 -1.75 3.20 23.90
C ALA A 102 -1.98 4.29 24.96
N ILE A 103 -1.86 3.90 26.23
CA ILE A 103 -1.96 4.79 27.41
C ILE A 103 -0.73 4.52 28.30
N PRO A 104 0.22 5.46 28.43
CA PRO A 104 0.33 6.73 27.69
C PRO A 104 0.50 6.51 26.18
N THR A 105 0.22 7.53 25.39
CA THR A 105 0.46 7.51 23.94
C THR A 105 1.96 7.48 23.65
N TRP A 106 2.36 6.74 22.60
CA TRP A 106 3.75 6.63 22.15
C TRP A 106 4.40 8.00 21.94
N ALA A 107 5.65 8.15 22.38
CA ALA A 107 6.32 9.45 22.48
C ALA A 107 6.46 10.15 21.11
N GLU A 108 6.81 9.38 20.08
CA GLU A 108 6.96 9.83 18.70
C GLU A 108 5.62 10.29 18.12
N CYS A 109 4.54 9.55 18.40
CA CYS A 109 3.20 9.89 17.95
C CYS A 109 2.68 11.19 18.57
N ALA A 110 3.00 11.41 19.86
CA ALA A 110 2.66 12.64 20.57
C ALA A 110 3.53 13.84 20.14
N ALA A 111 4.84 13.64 19.97
CA ALA A 111 5.79 14.70 19.62
C ALA A 111 5.73 15.13 18.14
N LEU A 112 5.43 14.19 17.23
CA LEU A 112 5.38 14.46 15.80
C LEU A 112 3.97 14.76 15.29
N ASP A 113 2.91 14.27 15.91
CA ASP A 113 1.53 14.27 15.39
C ASP A 113 1.46 14.02 13.86
N PRO A 114 1.84 12.82 13.41
CA PRO A 114 2.05 12.52 11.99
C PRO A 114 0.77 12.65 11.15
N ILE A 115 -0.40 12.40 11.74
CA ILE A 115 -1.69 12.44 11.05
C ILE A 115 -2.08 13.89 10.73
N SER A 116 -1.94 14.80 11.70
CA SER A 116 -2.20 16.23 11.46
C SER A 116 -1.18 16.83 10.49
N ARG A 117 0.10 16.43 10.58
CA ARG A 117 1.13 16.82 9.58
C ARG A 117 0.79 16.31 8.19
N TRP A 118 0.30 15.08 8.05
CA TRP A 118 -0.13 14.53 6.76
C TRP A 118 -1.35 15.29 6.21
N ALA A 119 -2.38 15.54 7.03
CA ALA A 119 -3.56 16.31 6.63
C ALA A 119 -3.25 17.75 6.20
N ALA A 120 -2.18 18.35 6.73
CA ALA A 120 -1.69 19.66 6.30
C ALA A 120 -0.80 19.58 5.04
N ARG A 121 0.04 18.55 4.93
CA ARG A 121 1.00 18.37 3.83
C ARG A 121 0.37 17.84 2.54
N ASP A 122 -0.70 17.06 2.66
CA ASP A 122 -1.54 16.60 1.55
C ASP A 122 -3.01 16.90 1.84
N ALA A 123 -3.37 18.17 1.74
CA ALA A 123 -4.74 18.66 1.93
C ALA A 123 -5.75 18.18 0.86
N THR A 124 -5.31 17.39 -0.15
CA THR A 124 -6.15 16.90 -1.26
C THR A 124 -6.58 15.44 -1.09
N ASN A 125 -6.14 14.78 -0.02
CA ASN A 125 -6.30 13.35 0.22
C ASN A 125 -7.24 13.12 1.41
N ALA A 126 -8.30 12.36 1.19
CA ALA A 126 -9.30 12.03 2.20
C ALA A 126 -8.74 11.15 3.33
N ARG A 127 -7.72 10.31 3.05
CA ARG A 127 -7.18 9.33 4.02
C ARG A 127 -6.71 9.94 5.35
N PRO A 128 -5.82 10.96 5.39
CA PRO A 128 -5.46 11.60 6.65
C PRO A 128 -6.63 12.31 7.35
N ARG A 129 -7.66 12.78 6.62
CA ARG A 129 -8.89 13.32 7.23
C ARG A 129 -9.73 12.22 7.89
N MET A 130 -9.84 11.05 7.28
CA MET A 130 -10.50 9.88 7.89
C MET A 130 -9.79 9.43 9.17
N LEU A 131 -8.46 9.43 9.18
CA LEU A 131 -7.66 9.17 10.39
C LEU A 131 -7.91 10.20 11.51
N LEU A 132 -8.03 11.48 11.18
CA LEU A 132 -8.42 12.50 12.15
C LEU A 132 -9.86 12.30 12.66
N ALA A 133 -10.80 11.90 11.79
CA ALA A 133 -12.18 11.61 12.17
C ALA A 133 -12.26 10.46 13.18
N GLU A 134 -11.55 9.35 12.92
CA GLU A 134 -11.43 8.23 13.85
C GLU A 134 -10.76 8.66 15.16
N ARG A 135 -9.67 9.42 15.10
CA ARG A 135 -8.99 9.94 16.30
C ARG A 135 -9.93 10.79 17.15
N ALA A 136 -10.79 11.62 16.53
CA ALA A 136 -11.80 12.39 17.24
C ALA A 136 -12.87 11.49 17.87
N ARG A 137 -13.43 10.53 17.11
CA ARG A 137 -14.37 9.50 17.61
C ARG A 137 -13.80 8.75 18.81
N GLY A 138 -12.53 8.36 18.75
CA GLY A 138 -11.80 7.65 19.80
C GLY A 138 -11.63 8.43 21.10
N ARG A 139 -11.77 9.76 21.09
CA ARG A 139 -11.78 10.64 22.26
C ARG A 139 -13.20 11.03 22.73
N GLY A 140 -14.25 10.53 22.08
CA GLY A 140 -15.63 10.99 22.28
C GLY A 140 -15.97 12.34 21.62
N ASP A 141 -15.05 12.89 20.83
CA ASP A 141 -15.24 14.14 20.08
C ASP A 141 -16.03 13.86 18.79
N LEU A 142 -17.34 13.67 18.96
CA LEU A 142 -18.28 13.40 17.87
C LEU A 142 -18.52 14.62 16.97
N ALA A 143 -18.12 15.83 17.40
CA ALA A 143 -18.20 17.04 16.60
C ALA A 143 -17.05 17.10 15.59
N GLY A 144 -15.80 17.02 16.08
CA GLY A 144 -14.59 16.94 15.25
C GLY A 144 -14.60 15.72 14.33
N MET A 145 -15.17 14.58 14.77
CA MET A 145 -15.41 13.43 13.89
C MET A 145 -16.22 13.81 12.66
N ARG A 146 -17.38 14.47 12.84
CA ARG A 146 -18.25 14.88 11.72
C ARG A 146 -17.63 15.97 10.86
N GLU A 147 -16.92 16.93 11.44
CA GLU A 147 -16.17 17.95 10.70
C GLU A 147 -15.14 17.31 9.76
N HIS A 148 -14.34 16.36 10.28
CA HIS A 148 -13.32 15.68 9.50
C HIS A 148 -13.90 14.73 8.43
N LEU A 149 -15.05 14.08 8.69
CA LEU A 149 -15.81 13.33 7.67
C LEU A 149 -16.33 14.24 6.56
N ALA A 150 -16.97 15.37 6.91
CA ALA A 150 -17.48 16.34 5.94
C ALA A 150 -16.36 16.96 5.09
N HIS A 151 -15.20 17.23 5.71
CA HIS A 151 -14.00 17.66 4.99
C HIS A 151 -13.50 16.56 4.04
N ALA A 152 -13.37 15.30 4.50
CA ALA A 152 -12.92 14.17 3.69
C ALA A 152 -13.82 13.93 2.46
N ALA A 153 -15.15 14.10 2.61
CA ALA A 153 -16.12 13.94 1.54
C ALA A 153 -15.94 14.93 0.36
N GLY A 154 -15.32 16.08 0.62
CA GLY A 154 -14.97 17.06 -0.41
C GLY A 154 -13.65 16.80 -1.14
N LEU A 155 -12.84 15.81 -0.70
CA LEU A 155 -11.48 15.61 -1.23
C LEU A 155 -11.44 14.60 -2.39
N PRO A 156 -10.64 14.86 -3.45
CA PRO A 156 -10.69 14.10 -4.70
C PRO A 156 -9.90 12.78 -4.73
N ARG A 157 -9.05 12.49 -3.74
CA ARG A 157 -8.10 11.35 -3.70
C ARG A 157 -8.18 10.56 -2.38
N PHE A 158 -7.71 9.31 -2.37
CA PHE A 158 -7.59 8.47 -1.16
C PHE A 158 -6.34 7.59 -1.28
N ASP A 159 -5.20 8.16 -0.90
CA ASP A 159 -3.90 7.57 -1.26
C ASP A 159 -3.16 7.12 0.01
N SER A 160 -2.83 5.84 0.08
CA SER A 160 -2.05 5.20 1.15
C SER A 160 -0.54 5.42 1.04
N TYR A 161 -0.07 5.66 -0.20
CA TYR A 161 1.32 5.57 -0.63
C TYR A 161 1.97 4.18 -0.47
N ARG A 162 1.20 3.14 -0.12
CA ARG A 162 1.68 1.77 0.14
C ARG A 162 2.47 1.19 -1.03
N ALA A 163 2.03 1.49 -2.25
CA ALA A 163 2.70 1.12 -3.49
C ALA A 163 4.20 1.53 -3.50
N ARG A 164 4.53 2.74 -3.02
CA ARG A 164 5.91 3.24 -2.94
C ARG A 164 6.81 2.46 -1.97
N GLY A 165 6.23 1.67 -1.07
CA GLY A 165 6.97 0.84 -0.12
C GLY A 165 7.95 -0.11 -0.79
N GLY A 166 7.60 -0.67 -1.95
CA GLY A 166 8.49 -1.58 -2.68
C GLY A 166 9.74 -0.88 -3.24
N ALA A 167 9.62 0.37 -3.66
CA ALA A 167 10.77 1.17 -4.09
C ALA A 167 11.72 1.51 -2.93
N ALA A 168 11.18 1.79 -1.73
CA ALA A 168 12.00 1.98 -0.53
C ALA A 168 12.72 0.69 -0.10
N VAL A 169 12.02 -0.45 -0.08
CA VAL A 169 12.65 -1.78 0.15
C VAL A 169 13.75 -2.06 -0.88
N TRP A 170 13.49 -1.77 -2.16
CA TRP A 170 14.49 -1.97 -3.20
C TRP A 170 15.74 -1.11 -3.00
N ARG A 171 15.63 0.16 -2.56
CA ARG A 171 16.81 0.99 -2.27
C ARG A 171 17.71 0.38 -1.19
N VAL A 172 17.17 -0.47 -0.30
CA VAL A 172 17.97 -1.28 0.65
C VAL A 172 18.55 -2.53 -0.02
N LEU A 173 17.73 -3.31 -0.76
CA LEU A 173 18.17 -4.53 -1.46
C LEU A 173 19.23 -4.28 -2.53
N ALA A 174 19.14 -3.17 -3.27
CA ALA A 174 20.13 -2.74 -4.26
C ALA A 174 21.53 -2.49 -3.65
N GLY A 175 21.58 -2.26 -2.33
CA GLY A 175 22.82 -2.22 -1.55
C GLY A 175 23.45 -3.59 -1.27
N ILE A 176 22.87 -4.68 -1.78
CA ILE A 176 23.31 -6.08 -1.60
C ILE A 176 23.53 -6.71 -2.99
N PRO A 177 24.69 -6.53 -3.65
CA PRO A 177 24.85 -6.87 -5.08
C PRO A 177 24.57 -8.32 -5.47
N ALA A 178 24.76 -9.27 -4.55
CA ALA A 178 24.43 -10.68 -4.77
C ALA A 178 22.91 -10.92 -4.86
N ILE A 179 22.14 -10.27 -3.98
CA ILE A 179 20.67 -10.38 -3.93
C ILE A 179 20.03 -9.55 -5.04
N ALA A 180 20.53 -8.34 -5.30
CA ALA A 180 20.03 -7.46 -6.37
C ALA A 180 20.22 -8.03 -7.79
N ALA A 181 20.98 -9.12 -7.95
CA ALA A 181 21.14 -9.86 -9.19
C ALA A 181 20.17 -11.06 -9.33
N GLU A 182 19.45 -11.45 -8.26
CA GLU A 182 18.45 -12.52 -8.30
C GLU A 182 17.17 -12.02 -8.99
N PRO A 183 16.60 -12.77 -9.97
CA PRO A 183 15.40 -12.35 -10.68
C PRO A 183 14.16 -12.28 -9.77
N GLU A 184 14.16 -12.93 -8.61
CA GLU A 184 13.11 -12.88 -7.60
C GLU A 184 13.17 -11.60 -6.73
N ALA A 185 14.32 -10.93 -6.62
CA ALA A 185 14.52 -9.83 -5.66
C ALA A 185 13.61 -8.60 -5.91
N PRO A 186 13.34 -8.17 -7.16
CA PRO A 186 12.35 -7.10 -7.43
C PRO A 186 10.93 -7.45 -6.96
N PHE A 187 10.49 -8.71 -7.13
CA PHE A 187 9.17 -9.18 -6.69
C PHE A 187 9.08 -9.24 -5.16
N ALA A 188 10.10 -9.79 -4.51
CA ALA A 188 10.22 -9.80 -3.06
C ALA A 188 10.22 -8.36 -2.48
N ALA A 189 10.89 -7.41 -3.15
CA ALA A 189 10.89 -6.00 -2.76
C ALA A 189 9.46 -5.42 -2.71
N VAL A 190 8.63 -5.67 -3.73
CA VAL A 190 7.24 -5.19 -3.70
C VAL A 190 6.40 -5.89 -2.65
N ALA A 191 6.50 -7.22 -2.52
CA ALA A 191 5.71 -7.99 -1.58
C ALA A 191 5.99 -7.56 -0.12
N ILE A 192 7.26 -7.36 0.24
CA ILE A 192 7.68 -6.86 1.55
C ILE A 192 7.27 -5.39 1.72
N GLY A 193 7.46 -4.55 0.69
CA GLY A 193 7.08 -3.13 0.73
C GLY A 193 5.57 -2.92 0.90
N ALA A 194 4.76 -3.84 0.39
CA ALA A 194 3.31 -3.86 0.56
C ALA A 194 2.83 -4.51 1.88
N ALA A 195 3.72 -5.08 2.69
CA ALA A 195 3.36 -5.73 3.95
C ALA A 195 2.94 -4.77 5.07
N ARG A 196 3.01 -3.44 4.85
CA ARG A 196 2.46 -2.42 5.76
C ARG A 196 0.98 -2.68 6.05
N ALA A 197 0.63 -2.70 7.33
CA ALA A 197 -0.75 -2.78 7.80
C ALA A 197 -1.57 -1.56 7.36
N ASP A 198 -2.68 -1.77 6.67
CA ASP A 198 -3.49 -0.72 6.06
C ASP A 198 -4.52 -0.11 7.05
N ILE A 199 -4.02 0.38 8.18
CA ILE A 199 -4.85 0.73 9.35
C ILE A 199 -5.92 1.77 9.00
N ALA A 200 -5.59 2.83 8.24
CA ALA A 200 -6.60 3.84 7.85
C ALA A 200 -7.76 3.27 7.02
N THR A 201 -7.54 2.21 6.25
CA THR A 201 -8.61 1.56 5.46
C THR A 201 -9.58 0.82 6.39
N VAL A 202 -9.07 0.12 7.41
CA VAL A 202 -9.89 -0.51 8.46
C VAL A 202 -10.63 0.54 9.30
N GLU A 203 -9.94 1.58 9.75
CA GLU A 203 -10.54 2.67 10.53
C GLU A 203 -11.58 3.46 9.73
N SER A 204 -11.40 3.61 8.42
CA SER A 204 -12.42 4.19 7.52
C SER A 204 -13.72 3.37 7.52
N ALA A 205 -13.64 2.05 7.58
CA ALA A 205 -14.81 1.19 7.73
C ALA A 205 -15.45 1.30 9.13
N LEU A 206 -14.64 1.48 10.18
CA LEU A 206 -15.11 1.58 11.57
C LEU A 206 -15.79 2.94 11.88
N VAL A 207 -15.27 4.04 11.36
CA VAL A 207 -15.90 5.37 11.53
C VAL A 207 -17.15 5.54 10.67
N CYS A 208 -17.23 4.86 9.51
CA CYS A 208 -18.36 4.93 8.58
C CYS A 208 -19.39 3.79 8.70
N ARG A 209 -19.44 3.05 9.82
CA ARG A 209 -20.58 2.13 10.04
C ARG A 209 -21.88 2.90 10.26
N ARG A 210 -22.99 2.39 9.71
CA ARG A 210 -24.35 2.96 9.85
C ARG A 210 -24.85 3.07 11.30
N ASP A 211 -24.27 2.29 12.21
CA ASP A 211 -24.57 2.26 13.64
C ASP A 211 -23.49 2.92 14.53
N ALA A 212 -22.50 3.62 13.93
CA ALA A 212 -21.40 4.21 14.68
C ALA A 212 -21.89 5.36 15.62
N PRO A 213 -21.33 5.50 16.83
CA PRO A 213 -21.63 6.62 17.71
C PRO A 213 -21.39 7.97 17.03
N GLY A 214 -22.40 8.86 17.07
CA GLY A 214 -22.33 10.19 16.46
C GLY A 214 -22.65 10.25 14.96
N MET A 215 -23.03 9.13 14.34
CA MET A 215 -23.47 9.04 12.95
C MET A 215 -24.83 9.73 12.74
N THR A 216 -24.82 10.98 12.26
CA THR A 216 -26.00 11.73 11.81
C THR A 216 -26.28 11.44 10.31
N PRO A 217 -27.44 11.83 9.75
CA PRO A 217 -27.68 11.73 8.31
C PRO A 217 -26.55 12.36 7.48
N ASP A 218 -26.17 13.61 7.79
CA ASP A 218 -25.08 14.33 7.09
C ASP A 218 -23.73 13.61 7.17
N ALA A 219 -23.44 12.96 8.31
CA ALA A 219 -22.23 12.15 8.48
C ALA A 219 -22.28 10.86 7.65
N GLY A 220 -23.46 10.25 7.54
CA GLY A 220 -23.71 9.12 6.65
C GLY A 220 -23.59 9.50 5.18
N ASP A 221 -24.03 10.69 4.79
CA ASP A 221 -23.88 11.25 3.46
C ASP A 221 -22.42 11.54 3.11
N ALA A 222 -21.68 12.15 4.05
CA ALA A 222 -20.23 12.32 3.94
C ALA A 222 -19.51 10.96 3.81
N CYS A 223 -19.87 9.96 4.63
CA CYS A 223 -19.33 8.61 4.55
C CYS A 223 -19.61 7.92 3.21
N ARG A 224 -20.83 8.03 2.65
CA ARG A 224 -21.13 7.51 1.30
C ARG A 224 -20.32 8.23 0.23
N GLN A 225 -20.05 9.52 0.38
CA GLN A 225 -19.25 10.27 -0.58
C GLN A 225 -17.75 9.94 -0.50
N VAL A 226 -17.18 9.79 0.71
CA VAL A 226 -15.81 9.26 0.88
C VAL A 226 -15.71 7.85 0.31
N ALA A 227 -16.70 7.00 0.57
CA ALA A 227 -16.70 5.61 0.09
C ALA A 227 -16.74 5.49 -1.45
N ARG A 228 -17.34 6.47 -2.16
CA ARG A 228 -17.19 6.61 -3.63
C ARG A 228 -15.78 6.99 -4.01
N THR A 229 -15.20 8.04 -3.41
CA THR A 229 -13.79 8.41 -3.66
C THR A 229 -12.84 7.23 -3.39
N MET A 230 -13.10 6.44 -2.35
CA MET A 230 -12.38 5.19 -2.07
C MET A 230 -12.56 4.18 -3.20
N ALA A 231 -13.79 3.83 -3.58
CA ALA A 231 -14.10 2.83 -4.62
C ALA A 231 -13.54 3.21 -6.01
N ASP A 232 -13.70 4.47 -6.41
CA ASP A 232 -13.35 4.97 -7.75
C ASP A 232 -11.86 5.29 -7.89
N ARG A 233 -11.23 5.83 -6.84
CA ARG A 233 -9.95 6.58 -6.94
C ARG A 233 -8.89 6.25 -5.90
N ALA A 234 -9.12 5.32 -4.97
CA ALA A 234 -8.05 4.98 -4.03
C ALA A 234 -6.83 4.35 -4.75
N ASP A 235 -5.65 4.55 -4.19
CA ASP A 235 -4.38 4.10 -4.79
C ASP A 235 -4.16 2.57 -4.75
N THR A 236 -5.02 1.83 -4.04
CA THR A 236 -4.90 0.39 -3.79
C THR A 236 -6.21 -0.38 -3.99
N PHE A 237 -6.13 -1.66 -4.38
CA PHE A 237 -7.27 -2.58 -4.43
C PHE A 237 -7.97 -2.70 -3.07
N GLU A 238 -7.23 -2.67 -1.96
CA GLU A 238 -7.78 -2.85 -0.62
C GLU A 238 -8.74 -1.71 -0.23
N ALA A 239 -8.30 -0.45 -0.37
CA ALA A 239 -9.14 0.72 -0.12
C ALA A 239 -10.35 0.79 -1.07
N ARG A 240 -10.21 0.42 -2.35
CA ARG A 240 -11.35 0.34 -3.29
C ARG A 240 -12.41 -0.67 -2.84
N ARG A 241 -12.00 -1.87 -2.41
CA ARG A 241 -12.92 -2.89 -1.87
C ARG A 241 -13.64 -2.41 -0.61
N VAL A 242 -12.96 -1.69 0.28
CA VAL A 242 -13.60 -1.14 1.47
C VAL A 242 -14.56 0.00 1.13
N GLY A 243 -14.26 0.85 0.14
CA GLY A 243 -15.22 1.82 -0.40
C GLY A 243 -16.52 1.14 -0.87
N LEU A 244 -16.40 0.09 -1.69
CA LEU A 244 -17.55 -0.71 -2.15
C LEU A 244 -18.30 -1.40 -1.00
N ALA A 245 -17.60 -1.88 0.04
CA ALA A 245 -18.20 -2.51 1.21
C ALA A 245 -18.97 -1.51 2.10
N ILE A 246 -18.42 -0.30 2.29
CA ILE A 246 -19.13 0.80 2.97
C ILE A 246 -20.39 1.16 2.18
N LEU A 247 -20.27 1.40 0.86
CA LEU A 247 -21.42 1.68 -0.01
C LEU A 247 -22.50 0.59 0.06
N TRP A 248 -22.11 -0.68 0.10
CA TRP A 248 -23.02 -1.82 0.27
C TRP A 248 -23.79 -1.76 1.60
N SER A 249 -23.10 -1.49 2.72
CA SER A 249 -23.72 -1.40 4.05
C SER A 249 -24.71 -0.24 4.19
N TRP A 250 -24.57 0.79 3.35
CA TRP A 250 -25.38 2.00 3.32
C TRP A 250 -26.52 1.99 2.29
N THR A 251 -26.66 0.96 1.46
CA THR A 251 -27.78 0.84 0.52
C THR A 251 -28.66 -0.37 0.84
N ASP A 252 -29.98 -0.16 0.85
CA ASP A 252 -30.99 -1.22 0.97
C ASP A 252 -31.69 -1.54 -0.37
N ASP A 253 -31.41 -0.77 -1.44
CA ASP A 253 -31.87 -1.06 -2.81
C ASP A 253 -31.19 -2.33 -3.38
N PRO A 254 -31.95 -3.38 -3.75
CA PRO A 254 -31.41 -4.57 -4.39
C PRO A 254 -30.67 -4.31 -5.71
N ALA A 255 -31.08 -3.30 -6.49
CA ALA A 255 -30.42 -2.98 -7.76
C ALA A 255 -29.07 -2.29 -7.54
N ALA A 256 -28.96 -1.38 -6.57
CA ALA A 256 -27.69 -0.80 -6.12
C ALA A 256 -26.76 -1.87 -5.53
N ARG A 257 -27.29 -2.81 -4.73
CA ARG A 257 -26.51 -3.97 -4.26
C ARG A 257 -25.99 -4.79 -5.46
N ALA A 258 -26.83 -5.13 -6.42
CA ALA A 258 -26.40 -5.88 -7.62
C ALA A 258 -25.27 -5.17 -8.40
N ARG A 259 -25.32 -3.84 -8.55
CA ARG A 259 -24.24 -3.04 -9.17
C ARG A 259 -22.94 -3.11 -8.37
N LEU A 260 -22.98 -2.84 -7.07
CA LEU A 260 -21.81 -2.88 -6.19
C LEU A 260 -21.16 -4.29 -6.10
N ALA A 261 -21.96 -5.36 -6.18
CA ALA A 261 -21.43 -6.71 -6.30
C ALA A 261 -20.68 -6.93 -7.63
N ALA A 262 -21.22 -6.43 -8.75
CA ALA A 262 -20.56 -6.54 -10.05
C ALA A 262 -19.24 -5.74 -10.09
N GLU A 263 -19.24 -4.51 -9.57
CA GLU A 263 -18.05 -3.66 -9.43
C GLU A 263 -16.97 -4.35 -8.57
N ARG A 264 -17.34 -4.89 -7.40
CA ARG A 264 -16.43 -5.66 -6.53
C ARG A 264 -15.88 -6.91 -7.24
N ASN A 265 -16.72 -7.65 -7.95
CA ASN A 265 -16.31 -8.86 -8.66
C ASN A 265 -15.36 -8.55 -9.83
N ALA A 266 -15.58 -7.43 -10.53
CA ALA A 266 -14.66 -6.95 -11.56
C ALA A 266 -13.30 -6.53 -10.97
N LEU A 267 -13.31 -5.82 -9.83
CA LEU A 267 -12.11 -5.40 -9.11
C LEU A 267 -11.25 -6.60 -8.65
N GLU A 268 -11.90 -7.65 -8.09
CA GLU A 268 -11.23 -8.91 -7.75
C GLU A 268 -10.71 -9.67 -8.98
N ALA A 269 -11.47 -9.66 -10.09
CA ALA A 269 -11.03 -10.27 -11.34
C ALA A 269 -9.76 -9.58 -11.91
N THR A 270 -9.67 -8.25 -11.83
CA THR A 270 -8.45 -7.51 -12.18
C THR A 270 -7.29 -7.85 -11.24
N GLY A 271 -7.50 -7.92 -9.92
CA GLY A 271 -6.47 -8.34 -8.96
C GLY A 271 -5.98 -9.79 -9.19
N LEU A 272 -6.86 -10.70 -9.58
CA LEU A 272 -6.51 -12.06 -9.99
C LEU A 272 -5.76 -12.11 -11.33
N ALA A 273 -6.11 -11.25 -12.28
CA ALA A 273 -5.37 -11.12 -13.53
C ALA A 273 -3.95 -10.57 -13.29
N CYS A 274 -3.79 -9.61 -12.38
CA CYS A 274 -2.48 -9.13 -11.90
C CYS A 274 -1.58 -10.27 -11.47
N ARG A 275 -2.04 -11.03 -10.46
CA ARG A 275 -1.26 -12.14 -9.89
C ARG A 275 -0.87 -13.13 -10.98
N ARG A 276 -1.77 -13.46 -11.91
CA ARG A 276 -1.43 -14.34 -13.06
C ARG A 276 -0.35 -13.75 -13.97
N ALA A 277 -0.37 -12.45 -14.26
CA ALA A 277 0.69 -11.79 -15.02
C ALA A 277 2.03 -11.82 -14.29
N GLU A 278 2.03 -11.55 -12.97
CA GLU A 278 3.23 -11.57 -12.12
C GLU A 278 3.85 -12.98 -12.04
N LEU A 279 3.04 -14.02 -11.77
CA LEU A 279 3.49 -15.41 -11.76
C LEU A 279 4.08 -15.82 -13.12
N ALA A 280 3.42 -15.48 -14.23
CA ALA A 280 3.88 -15.82 -15.58
C ALA A 280 5.15 -15.06 -16.01
N MET A 281 5.42 -13.86 -15.47
CA MET A 281 6.71 -13.20 -15.63
C MET A 281 7.82 -13.92 -14.86
N ILE A 282 7.57 -14.38 -13.63
CA ILE A 282 8.54 -15.14 -12.82
C ILE A 282 8.88 -16.48 -13.51
N GLU A 283 7.90 -17.14 -14.11
CA GLU A 283 8.13 -18.30 -14.99
C GLU A 283 8.95 -17.93 -16.22
N GLY A 284 8.62 -16.82 -16.90
CA GLY A 284 9.38 -16.30 -18.04
C GLY A 284 10.84 -15.98 -17.72
N LEU A 285 11.12 -15.46 -16.52
CA LEU A 285 12.47 -15.19 -16.01
C LEU A 285 13.27 -16.47 -15.75
N ASN A 286 12.61 -17.61 -15.56
CA ASN A 286 13.25 -18.89 -15.28
C ASN A 286 13.26 -19.88 -16.48
N ARG A 287 12.68 -19.50 -17.63
CA ARG A 287 12.49 -20.39 -18.80
C ARG A 287 13.65 -20.44 -19.78
N ASP A 288 13.92 -19.33 -20.49
CA ASP A 288 14.89 -19.28 -21.59
C ASP A 288 15.46 -17.87 -21.80
N ALA A 289 16.36 -17.66 -22.77
CA ALA A 289 16.99 -16.37 -23.00
C ALA A 289 16.04 -15.29 -23.58
N GLY A 290 15.12 -15.67 -24.47
CA GLY A 290 14.11 -14.78 -25.05
C GLY A 290 13.03 -14.43 -24.03
N SER A 291 12.49 -15.43 -23.32
CA SER A 291 11.53 -15.20 -22.23
C SER A 291 12.10 -14.29 -21.14
N ARG A 292 13.37 -14.47 -20.74
CA ARG A 292 14.05 -13.57 -19.80
C ARG A 292 14.17 -12.14 -20.30
N ALA A 293 14.50 -11.95 -21.58
CA ALA A 293 14.62 -10.61 -22.17
C ALA A 293 13.26 -9.91 -22.22
N ALA A 294 12.20 -10.63 -22.59
CA ALA A 294 10.83 -10.11 -22.58
C ALA A 294 10.36 -9.75 -21.17
N ALA A 295 10.51 -10.66 -20.19
CA ALA A 295 10.07 -10.43 -18.82
C ALA A 295 10.75 -9.20 -18.18
N ARG A 296 12.07 -9.03 -18.37
CA ARG A 296 12.80 -7.84 -17.90
C ARG A 296 12.35 -6.53 -18.55
N ALA A 297 11.88 -6.57 -19.81
CA ALA A 297 11.33 -5.40 -20.48
C ALA A 297 9.93 -5.02 -19.94
N ILE A 298 9.08 -6.02 -19.66
CA ILE A 298 7.78 -5.81 -19.01
C ILE A 298 7.97 -5.27 -17.59
N GLU A 299 8.86 -5.88 -16.83
CA GLU A 299 9.29 -5.45 -15.50
C GLU A 299 9.67 -3.97 -15.52
N THR A 300 10.65 -3.57 -16.34
CA THR A 300 11.09 -2.17 -16.48
C THR A 300 9.89 -1.20 -16.69
N GLY A 301 8.97 -1.51 -17.60
CA GLY A 301 7.80 -0.66 -17.87
C GLY A 301 6.72 -0.69 -16.78
N ALA A 302 6.55 -1.82 -16.07
CA ALA A 302 5.63 -1.93 -14.94
C ALA A 302 6.09 -1.08 -13.74
N LEU A 303 7.40 -0.86 -13.62
CA LEU A 303 8.03 -0.09 -12.56
C LEU A 303 7.88 1.43 -12.79
N GLU A 304 8.02 1.90 -14.03
CA GLU A 304 7.68 3.27 -14.43
C GLU A 304 6.20 3.59 -14.21
N ASP A 305 5.32 2.68 -14.63
CA ASP A 305 3.87 2.81 -14.44
C ASP A 305 3.50 2.92 -12.96
N ALA A 306 3.97 1.98 -12.15
CA ALA A 306 3.51 1.87 -10.78
C ALA A 306 4.15 2.92 -9.85
N LEU A 307 5.23 3.60 -10.27
CA LEU A 307 5.70 4.87 -9.67
C LEU A 307 4.80 6.08 -10.02
N SER A 308 3.98 6.00 -11.06
CA SER A 308 3.22 7.13 -11.64
C SER A 308 1.69 6.95 -11.66
N LEU A 309 1.18 5.76 -11.29
CA LEU A 309 -0.22 5.37 -11.32
C LEU A 309 -0.68 4.74 -9.99
N ASP A 310 -1.99 4.60 -9.83
CA ASP A 310 -2.59 3.71 -8.83
C ASP A 310 -2.36 2.23 -9.15
N GLU A 311 -2.40 1.37 -8.12
CA GLU A 311 -2.18 -0.07 -8.25
C GLU A 311 -3.11 -0.73 -9.30
N PRO A 312 -4.44 -0.48 -9.34
CA PRO A 312 -5.30 -1.00 -10.40
C PRO A 312 -4.95 -0.56 -11.83
N SER A 313 -4.55 0.70 -12.04
CA SER A 313 -4.13 1.18 -13.37
C SER A 313 -2.79 0.59 -13.81
N ALA A 314 -1.81 0.51 -12.91
CA ALA A 314 -0.54 -0.16 -13.16
C ALA A 314 -0.74 -1.66 -13.46
N CYS A 315 -1.62 -2.31 -12.69
CA CYS A 315 -2.02 -3.69 -12.87
C CYS A 315 -2.60 -3.95 -14.27
N ALA A 316 -3.52 -3.10 -14.75
CA ALA A 316 -4.12 -3.23 -16.07
C ALA A 316 -3.06 -3.19 -17.20
N LYS A 317 -2.07 -2.29 -17.08
CA LYS A 317 -0.94 -2.21 -18.02
C LYS A 317 0.01 -3.41 -17.93
N LEU A 318 0.27 -3.94 -16.73
CA LEU A 318 1.06 -5.16 -16.56
C LEU A 318 0.39 -6.36 -17.25
N VAL A 319 -0.91 -6.55 -17.05
CA VAL A 319 -1.68 -7.62 -17.70
C VAL A 319 -1.68 -7.48 -19.24
N ALA A 320 -1.77 -6.25 -19.75
CA ALA A 320 -1.66 -5.98 -21.19
C ALA A 320 -0.30 -6.40 -21.76
N ARG A 321 0.81 -5.93 -21.16
CA ARG A 321 2.17 -6.32 -21.58
C ARG A 321 2.42 -7.83 -21.50
N ALA A 322 1.91 -8.50 -20.47
CA ALA A 322 2.05 -9.95 -20.31
C ALA A 322 1.30 -10.74 -21.42
N LYS A 323 0.18 -10.22 -21.93
CA LYS A 323 -0.52 -10.77 -23.11
C LYS A 323 0.23 -10.48 -24.41
N GLU A 324 0.74 -9.26 -24.60
CA GLU A 324 1.54 -8.87 -25.76
C GLU A 324 2.79 -9.75 -25.92
N ALA A 325 3.47 -10.05 -24.80
CA ALA A 325 4.61 -10.97 -24.72
C ALA A 325 4.23 -12.47 -24.74
N ARG A 326 2.93 -12.81 -24.78
CA ARG A 326 2.40 -14.19 -24.78
C ARG A 326 2.75 -15.01 -23.52
N PHE A 327 2.97 -14.36 -22.39
CA PHE A 327 2.99 -15.01 -21.07
C PHE A 327 1.58 -15.30 -20.56
N LEU A 328 0.57 -14.56 -21.05
CA LEU A 328 -0.85 -14.84 -20.83
C LEU A 328 -1.59 -15.06 -22.17
N PRO A 329 -2.67 -15.87 -22.18
CA PRO A 329 -3.69 -15.87 -23.23
C PRO A 329 -4.61 -14.64 -23.11
#